data_AF-A0A2D8UW92-F1
#
_entry.id   AF-A0A2D8UW92-F1
#
_cell.length_a   1.000
_cell.length_b   1.000
_cell.length_c   1.000
_cell.angle_alpha   90.00
_cell.angle_beta   90.00
_cell.angle_gamma   90.00
#
_symmetry.space_group_name_H-M   'P 1'
#
loop_
_entity.id
_entity.type
_entity.pdbx_description
1 polymer ?
#
loop_
_entity_poly.entity_id
_entity_poly.type
_entity_poly.pdbx_seq_one_letter_code
_entity_poly.pdbx_strand_id
1 'polypeptide(L)'
;MYTIGLAQALAMACMLLTLSKQMALGQGQIVFSNQTESAIFHADKGVLLGAGDQVQPWLLDPNGSWRPANEQLGILAAGIFFGGSITIDGVWGGESTTMKVVAWEAPATTLEQAQSSGLAWGQSPEFTQLLGGPRFEGDVPPAVPAQMNGMTGFEIQAQIPTITYHQVWEDTNVNGIREDDEPALQGIPIAILLCSDHQVVAEVLSNEFGEFNIPEEITEDHYLQLLPPDGWAISPWDHSQEGGVTNQADPLTGASPCISATCPDDGSLWCADQTMHLGLFEMNDPSDPVPDIETPALGVATAGWWKRHPKSWPISEFTLGNSTYTQDEARALMSNGKDKSLAMFAEVVATTLNLASGTSDACIASVLEEALAWMQPIGAIPAGVEASSQTWKSGKALYLQLKEYNQGDLCVTRRAESLSPMEMSVGFADRKKGDHGFRIRISGEPGRNLVIQRTFDFVTWEDVATLDNPYGIKEVIADASDQHPAASFRVVPTQGPARKGPNKKHEKGAFRQVGQGESVQLEPIVYEGDLVIAGQGNQITGQSLSADQYTVVAGNVDVRGNGNTLGNLTVLGDITFRGNNNTLENVDYQGEVVEKGNGNNTF
;
A
#
# COMPACT_ATOMS: atom_id res chain seq x y z
N MET A 1 -0.45 -43.48 -36.97
CA MET A 1 0.49 -42.35 -37.10
C MET A 1 1.25 -42.16 -35.78
N TYR A 2 2.19 -43.03 -35.41
CA TYR A 2 3.04 -42.80 -34.22
C TYR A 2 4.34 -43.64 -34.29
N THR A 3 4.93 -43.74 -35.48
CA THR A 3 6.18 -44.52 -35.68
C THR A 3 7.30 -43.73 -36.34
N ILE A 4 7.10 -42.44 -36.63
CA ILE A 4 8.12 -41.56 -37.23
C ILE A 4 8.87 -40.74 -36.14
N GLY A 5 8.25 -40.47 -34.99
CA GLY A 5 8.85 -39.65 -33.93
C GLY A 5 9.97 -40.33 -33.13
N LEU A 6 9.90 -41.65 -32.90
CA LEU A 6 10.90 -42.35 -32.06
C LEU A 6 12.25 -42.51 -32.76
N ALA A 7 12.26 -42.73 -34.08
CA ALA A 7 13.50 -42.88 -34.86
C ALA A 7 14.21 -41.53 -35.05
N GLN A 8 13.46 -40.43 -35.23
CA GLN A 8 14.04 -39.08 -35.24
C GLN A 8 14.53 -38.65 -33.86
N ALA A 9 13.81 -38.96 -32.78
CA ALA A 9 14.26 -38.67 -31.42
C ALA A 9 15.49 -39.50 -31.01
N LEU A 10 15.57 -40.78 -31.42
CA LEU A 10 16.73 -41.63 -31.16
C LEU A 10 17.93 -41.25 -32.03
N ALA A 11 17.71 -40.80 -33.27
CA ALA A 11 18.76 -40.25 -34.13
C ALA A 11 19.28 -38.91 -33.59
N MET A 12 18.41 -38.00 -33.13
CA MET A 12 18.82 -36.75 -32.46
C MET A 12 19.55 -37.04 -31.15
N ALA A 13 19.05 -37.94 -30.31
CA ALA A 13 19.70 -38.32 -29.06
C ALA A 13 21.07 -38.97 -29.31
N CYS A 14 21.20 -39.83 -30.34
CA CYS A 14 22.47 -40.44 -30.73
C CYS A 14 23.42 -39.41 -31.37
N MET A 15 22.91 -38.42 -32.09
CA MET A 15 23.67 -37.29 -32.65
C MET A 15 24.15 -36.32 -31.55
N LEU A 16 23.32 -36.06 -30.53
CA LEU A 16 23.65 -35.29 -29.32
C LEU A 16 24.67 -36.04 -28.43
N LEU A 17 24.54 -37.36 -28.30
CA LEU A 17 25.50 -38.23 -27.59
C LEU A 17 26.83 -38.41 -28.33
N THR A 18 26.84 -38.25 -29.66
CA THR A 18 28.07 -38.27 -30.47
C THR A 18 28.71 -36.90 -30.56
N LEU A 19 27.94 -35.80 -30.63
CA LEU A 19 28.46 -34.43 -30.48
C LEU A 19 29.06 -34.20 -29.09
N SER A 20 28.41 -34.67 -28.02
CA SER A 20 28.92 -34.52 -26.65
C SER A 20 30.19 -35.35 -26.41
N LYS A 21 30.32 -36.53 -27.04
CA LYS A 21 31.56 -37.31 -27.04
C LYS A 21 32.66 -36.73 -27.94
N GLN A 22 32.31 -36.04 -29.03
CA GLN A 22 33.29 -35.36 -29.90
C GLN A 22 33.83 -34.07 -29.28
N MET A 23 32.99 -33.30 -28.58
CA MET A 23 33.45 -32.17 -27.76
C MET A 23 34.41 -32.65 -26.65
N ALA A 24 34.13 -33.78 -26.00
CA ALA A 24 34.99 -34.32 -24.94
C ALA A 24 36.40 -34.82 -25.38
N LEU A 25 36.75 -34.78 -26.68
CA LEU A 25 38.03 -35.28 -27.20
C LEU A 25 38.95 -34.20 -27.78
N GLY A 26 38.46 -32.98 -28.01
CA GLY A 26 39.32 -31.87 -28.47
C GLY A 26 40.29 -31.46 -27.37
N GLN A 27 41.60 -31.54 -27.66
CA GLN A 27 42.69 -31.21 -26.72
C GLN A 27 43.58 -30.08 -27.27
N GLY A 28 42.97 -28.94 -27.61
CA GLY A 28 43.68 -27.73 -27.99
C GLY A 28 44.50 -27.18 -26.81
N GLN A 29 45.61 -26.51 -27.10
CA GLN A 29 46.54 -26.01 -26.10
C GLN A 29 46.84 -24.51 -26.27
N ILE A 30 46.89 -23.80 -25.16
CA ILE A 30 47.23 -22.37 -25.11
C ILE A 30 48.23 -22.10 -23.99
N VAL A 31 49.18 -21.20 -24.22
CA VAL A 31 50.00 -20.63 -23.16
C VAL A 31 49.17 -19.59 -22.42
N PHE A 32 48.68 -19.95 -21.24
CA PHE A 32 47.84 -19.06 -20.43
C PHE A 32 48.73 -18.13 -19.60
N SER A 33 48.90 -16.92 -20.13
CA SER A 33 49.82 -15.90 -19.62
C SER A 33 49.36 -14.53 -20.09
N ASN A 34 49.52 -13.52 -19.24
CA ASN A 34 49.33 -12.11 -19.62
C ASN A 34 50.64 -11.32 -19.75
N GLN A 35 51.79 -12.00 -19.89
CA GLN A 35 53.09 -11.31 -19.97
C GLN A 35 53.24 -10.33 -21.14
N THR A 36 52.45 -10.51 -22.21
CA THR A 36 52.40 -9.63 -23.39
C THR A 36 51.17 -8.74 -23.42
N GLU A 37 50.29 -8.86 -22.42
CA GLU A 37 48.98 -8.21 -22.35
C GLU A 37 48.90 -7.26 -21.15
N SER A 38 47.85 -6.45 -21.08
CA SER A 38 47.72 -5.46 -19.99
C SER A 38 47.41 -6.12 -18.63
N ALA A 39 47.81 -5.45 -17.55
CA ALA A 39 47.70 -5.99 -16.19
C ALA A 39 46.25 -5.97 -15.66
N ILE A 40 45.97 -6.85 -14.70
CA ILE A 40 44.70 -6.92 -13.95
C ILE A 40 44.91 -6.19 -12.61
N PHE A 41 43.94 -5.38 -12.19
CA PHE A 41 44.02 -4.66 -10.93
C PHE A 41 42.70 -4.62 -10.16
N HIS A 42 42.83 -4.39 -8.85
CA HIS A 42 41.74 -4.09 -7.93
C HIS A 42 41.28 -2.66 -8.18
N ALA A 43 40.03 -2.48 -8.61
CA ALA A 43 39.45 -1.16 -8.90
C ALA A 43 39.42 -0.25 -7.67
N ASP A 44 39.07 -0.83 -6.52
CA ASP A 44 38.92 -0.18 -5.21
C ASP A 44 40.27 0.22 -4.59
N LYS A 45 41.26 -0.65 -4.70
CA LYS A 45 42.59 -0.46 -4.09
C LYS A 45 43.56 0.29 -5.02
N GLY A 46 43.26 0.37 -6.33
CA GLY A 46 44.16 0.94 -7.33
C GLY A 46 45.50 0.20 -7.43
N VAL A 47 45.55 -1.08 -7.02
CA VAL A 47 46.75 -1.92 -7.03
C VAL A 47 46.54 -3.16 -7.89
N LEU A 48 47.61 -3.63 -8.52
CA LEU A 48 47.63 -4.87 -9.28
C LEU A 48 47.30 -6.07 -8.38
N LEU A 49 46.71 -7.13 -8.94
CA LEU A 49 46.39 -8.34 -8.16
C LEU A 49 47.65 -8.95 -7.51
N GLY A 50 47.46 -9.45 -6.29
CA GLY A 50 48.51 -9.93 -5.41
C GLY A 50 48.84 -11.40 -5.60
N ALA A 51 49.92 -11.85 -4.96
CA ALA A 51 50.25 -13.27 -4.90
C ALA A 51 49.14 -14.04 -4.16
N GLY A 52 48.54 -15.03 -4.83
CA GLY A 52 47.46 -15.85 -4.26
C GLY A 52 46.06 -15.56 -4.80
N ASP A 53 45.85 -14.41 -5.44
CA ASP A 53 44.64 -14.15 -6.23
C ASP A 53 44.54 -15.15 -7.40
N GLN A 54 43.33 -15.41 -7.87
CA GLN A 54 43.05 -16.52 -8.78
C GLN A 54 42.61 -16.02 -10.15
N VAL A 55 43.01 -16.74 -11.21
CA VAL A 55 42.56 -16.50 -12.59
C VAL A 55 42.20 -17.80 -13.29
N GLN A 56 41.17 -17.74 -14.13
CA GLN A 56 40.71 -18.90 -14.90
C GLN A 56 40.20 -18.47 -16.28
N PRO A 57 40.54 -19.20 -17.36
CA PRO A 57 39.91 -18.99 -18.66
C PRO A 57 38.51 -19.61 -18.69
N TRP A 58 37.59 -18.91 -19.34
CA TRP A 58 36.22 -19.37 -19.59
C TRP A 58 35.95 -19.37 -21.08
N LEU A 59 35.17 -20.35 -21.54
CA LEU A 59 34.91 -20.63 -22.95
C LEU A 59 33.42 -20.54 -23.22
N LEU A 60 33.09 -19.96 -24.37
CA LEU A 60 31.72 -19.94 -24.88
C LEU A 60 31.47 -21.24 -25.63
N ASP A 61 30.54 -22.05 -25.12
CA ASP A 61 30.11 -23.27 -25.79
C ASP A 61 29.25 -22.97 -27.01
N PRO A 62 29.12 -23.92 -27.97
CA PRO A 62 28.30 -23.73 -29.18
C PRO A 62 26.82 -23.39 -28.91
N ASN A 63 26.32 -23.67 -27.71
CA ASN A 63 24.96 -23.34 -27.28
C ASN A 63 24.82 -21.93 -26.68
N GLY A 64 25.91 -21.14 -26.62
CA GLY A 64 25.92 -19.79 -26.05
C GLY A 64 26.10 -19.75 -24.53
N SER A 65 26.38 -20.88 -23.87
CA SER A 65 26.66 -20.95 -22.43
C SER A 65 28.16 -20.81 -22.15
N TRP A 66 28.50 -20.11 -21.08
CA TRP A 66 29.89 -20.00 -20.62
C TRP A 66 30.24 -21.14 -19.67
N ARG A 67 31.44 -21.72 -19.82
CA ARG A 67 31.99 -22.71 -18.87
C ARG A 67 33.46 -22.44 -18.54
N PRO A 68 33.93 -22.80 -17.35
CA PRO A 68 35.35 -22.71 -17.01
C PRO A 68 36.19 -23.74 -17.77
N ALA A 69 37.44 -23.40 -18.06
CA ALA A 69 38.48 -24.35 -18.45
C ALA A 69 39.01 -25.10 -17.22
N ASN A 70 39.57 -26.29 -17.42
CA ASN A 70 39.92 -27.22 -16.35
C ASN A 70 41.01 -26.73 -15.38
N GLU A 71 41.82 -25.75 -15.78
CA GLU A 71 42.98 -25.31 -15.01
C GLU A 71 42.84 -23.85 -14.56
N GLN A 72 42.80 -23.67 -13.25
CA GLN A 72 42.91 -22.39 -12.56
C GLN A 72 44.39 -22.12 -12.24
N LEU A 73 44.79 -20.86 -12.32
CA LEU A 73 46.14 -20.43 -11.95
C LEU A 73 46.10 -19.40 -10.83
N GLY A 74 47.08 -19.50 -9.93
CA GLY A 74 47.38 -18.41 -9.01
C GLY A 74 48.17 -17.30 -9.71
N ILE A 75 47.87 -16.06 -9.34
CA ILE A 75 48.68 -14.90 -9.71
C ILE A 75 49.97 -14.93 -8.91
N LEU A 76 51.08 -14.67 -9.61
CA LEU A 76 52.42 -14.77 -9.02
C LEU A 76 52.80 -13.50 -8.27
N ALA A 77 52.63 -12.34 -8.90
CA ALA A 77 52.76 -11.00 -8.31
C ALA A 77 52.37 -9.92 -9.33
N ALA A 78 51.98 -8.73 -8.85
CA ALA A 78 51.79 -7.54 -9.66
C ALA A 78 50.85 -7.74 -10.87
N GLY A 79 49.75 -8.48 -10.68
CA GLY A 79 48.75 -8.72 -11.72
C GLY A 79 49.23 -9.59 -12.88
N ILE A 80 50.40 -10.23 -12.75
CA ILE A 80 50.97 -11.12 -13.77
C ILE A 80 50.69 -12.58 -13.40
N PHE A 81 50.16 -13.33 -14.36
CA PHE A 81 50.02 -14.77 -14.28
C PHE A 81 50.78 -15.46 -15.43
N PHE A 82 51.35 -16.61 -15.13
CA PHE A 82 52.02 -17.46 -16.09
C PHE A 82 51.86 -18.92 -15.66
N GLY A 83 50.97 -19.67 -16.32
CA GLY A 83 50.73 -21.08 -15.99
C GLY A 83 51.42 -22.08 -16.91
N GLY A 84 52.12 -21.61 -17.94
CA GLY A 84 52.58 -22.47 -19.02
C GLY A 84 51.43 -22.86 -19.95
N SER A 85 51.54 -24.05 -20.56
CA SER A 85 50.55 -24.54 -21.53
C SER A 85 49.42 -25.28 -20.83
N ILE A 86 48.19 -24.76 -20.95
CA ILE A 86 46.97 -25.41 -20.45
C ILE A 86 46.24 -26.13 -21.58
N THR A 87 45.50 -27.20 -21.26
CA THR A 87 44.67 -27.93 -22.23
C THR A 87 43.23 -27.43 -22.16
N ILE A 88 42.63 -27.18 -23.32
CA ILE A 88 41.26 -26.74 -23.50
C ILE A 88 40.43 -27.91 -24.02
N ASP A 89 39.73 -28.57 -23.10
CA ASP A 89 38.76 -29.61 -23.45
C ASP A 89 37.64 -28.99 -24.29
N GLY A 90 37.21 -29.67 -25.36
CA GLY A 90 36.12 -29.17 -26.21
C GLY A 90 36.55 -28.68 -27.59
N VAL A 91 37.82 -28.30 -27.75
CA VAL A 91 38.29 -27.52 -28.91
C VAL A 91 39.56 -28.14 -29.45
N TRP A 92 39.67 -28.36 -30.76
CA TRP A 92 40.88 -28.95 -31.35
C TRP A 92 41.99 -27.93 -31.54
N GLY A 93 43.24 -28.40 -31.58
CA GLY A 93 44.34 -27.57 -32.04
C GLY A 93 44.07 -27.04 -33.45
N GLY A 94 44.42 -25.79 -33.71
CA GLY A 94 44.13 -25.06 -34.95
C GLY A 94 42.71 -24.50 -35.07
N GLU A 95 41.82 -24.74 -34.11
CA GLU A 95 40.49 -24.10 -34.06
C GLU A 95 40.51 -22.82 -33.23
N SER A 96 39.60 -21.90 -33.54
CA SER A 96 39.38 -20.69 -32.75
C SER A 96 38.17 -20.85 -31.84
N THR A 97 38.27 -20.31 -30.63
CA THR A 97 37.18 -20.29 -29.65
C THR A 97 37.04 -18.88 -29.06
N THR A 98 35.82 -18.49 -28.71
CA THR A 98 35.56 -17.26 -27.98
C THR A 98 35.77 -17.52 -26.49
N MET A 99 36.62 -16.72 -25.87
CA MET A 99 36.99 -16.86 -24.47
C MET A 99 36.93 -15.53 -23.74
N LYS A 100 36.91 -15.64 -22.41
CA LYS A 100 37.14 -14.54 -21.47
C LYS A 100 38.01 -15.05 -20.33
N VAL A 101 38.69 -14.15 -19.63
CA VAL A 101 39.45 -14.47 -18.43
C VAL A 101 38.71 -13.93 -17.23
N VAL A 102 38.47 -14.77 -16.24
CA VAL A 102 37.83 -14.37 -14.97
C VAL A 102 38.88 -14.40 -13.88
N ALA A 103 38.89 -13.37 -13.03
CA ALA A 103 39.81 -13.23 -11.91
C ALA A 103 39.05 -12.93 -10.62
N TRP A 104 39.56 -13.41 -9.48
CA TRP A 104 38.98 -13.14 -8.16
C TRP A 104 40.01 -13.14 -7.03
N GLU A 105 39.68 -12.45 -5.94
CA GLU A 105 40.53 -12.22 -4.79
C GLU A 105 40.64 -13.45 -3.87
N ALA A 106 41.83 -13.70 -3.34
CA ALA A 106 42.05 -14.66 -2.27
C ALA A 106 41.31 -14.24 -0.97
N PRO A 107 40.92 -15.18 -0.09
CA PRO A 107 41.24 -16.60 -0.08
C PRO A 107 40.27 -17.49 -0.87
N ALA A 108 39.37 -16.92 -1.69
CA ALA A 108 38.43 -17.74 -2.45
C ALA A 108 39.14 -18.64 -3.46
N THR A 109 38.78 -19.91 -3.44
CA THR A 109 39.32 -20.92 -4.35
C THR A 109 38.46 -21.11 -5.60
N THR A 110 37.20 -20.68 -5.60
CA THR A 110 36.32 -20.67 -6.77
C THR A 110 35.64 -19.31 -6.95
N LEU A 111 35.16 -19.03 -8.16
CA LEU A 111 34.39 -17.81 -8.44
C LEU A 111 33.13 -17.74 -7.58
N GLU A 112 32.41 -18.85 -7.41
CA GLU A 112 31.19 -18.90 -6.60
C GLU A 112 31.49 -18.59 -5.12
N GLN A 113 32.63 -19.08 -4.61
CA GLN A 113 33.10 -18.74 -3.27
C GLN A 113 33.43 -17.25 -3.14
N ALA A 114 34.09 -16.67 -4.15
CA ALA A 114 34.40 -15.24 -4.16
C ALA A 114 33.11 -14.39 -4.15
N GLN A 115 32.15 -14.75 -5.00
CA GLN A 115 30.85 -14.08 -5.10
C GLN A 115 30.06 -14.17 -3.80
N SER A 116 29.91 -15.37 -3.24
CA SER A 116 29.19 -15.59 -1.97
C SER A 116 29.86 -14.98 -0.75
N SER A 117 31.18 -14.74 -0.80
CA SER A 117 31.94 -14.15 0.32
C SER A 117 32.18 -12.64 0.14
N GLY A 118 31.59 -12.01 -0.88
CA GLY A 118 31.75 -10.58 -1.17
C GLY A 118 33.16 -10.16 -1.58
N LEU A 119 33.99 -11.10 -2.03
CA LEU A 119 35.37 -10.82 -2.44
C LEU A 119 35.41 -10.24 -3.86
N ALA A 120 36.48 -9.49 -4.16
CA ALA A 120 36.63 -8.86 -5.46
C ALA A 120 36.72 -9.88 -6.59
N TRP A 121 35.95 -9.69 -7.65
CA TRP A 121 36.04 -10.48 -8.87
C TRP A 121 35.73 -9.63 -10.11
N GLY A 122 36.12 -10.13 -11.27
CA GLY A 122 35.88 -9.45 -12.55
C GLY A 122 36.22 -10.35 -13.73
N GLN A 123 35.90 -9.88 -14.94
CA GLN A 123 36.17 -10.61 -16.16
C GLN A 123 36.71 -9.69 -17.27
N SER A 124 37.57 -10.22 -18.12
CA SER A 124 38.02 -9.53 -19.33
C SER A 124 36.86 -9.35 -20.31
N PRO A 125 36.97 -8.40 -21.25
CA PRO A 125 36.20 -8.45 -22.49
C PRO A 125 36.37 -9.80 -23.19
N GLU A 126 35.37 -10.17 -23.98
CA GLU A 126 35.41 -11.37 -24.81
C GLU A 126 36.42 -11.19 -25.94
N PHE A 127 37.20 -12.24 -26.21
CA PHE A 127 38.14 -12.26 -27.33
C PHE A 127 38.19 -13.64 -27.99
N THR A 128 38.55 -13.65 -29.26
CA THR A 128 38.69 -14.89 -30.04
C THR A 128 40.14 -15.35 -30.02
N GLN A 129 40.36 -16.60 -29.67
CA GLN A 129 41.69 -17.18 -29.55
C GLN A 129 41.82 -18.45 -30.38
N LEU A 130 42.87 -18.52 -31.18
CA LEU A 130 43.30 -19.73 -31.89
C LEU A 130 44.06 -20.64 -30.92
N LEU A 131 43.72 -21.92 -30.86
CA LEU A 131 44.43 -22.89 -30.02
C LEU A 131 45.54 -23.60 -30.81
N GLY A 132 46.64 -23.92 -30.13
CA GLY A 132 47.69 -24.82 -30.63
C GLY A 132 47.38 -26.29 -30.32
N GLY A 133 48.29 -27.22 -30.61
CA GLY A 133 48.13 -28.64 -30.30
C GLY A 133 47.71 -29.52 -31.50
N PRO A 134 47.67 -30.85 -31.31
CA PRO A 134 47.52 -31.82 -32.38
C PRO A 134 46.12 -31.85 -32.99
N ARG A 135 46.03 -32.08 -34.31
CA ARG A 135 44.81 -32.47 -35.04
C ARG A 135 44.84 -33.96 -35.38
N PHE A 136 43.68 -34.62 -35.46
CA PHE A 136 43.62 -35.98 -36.00
C PHE A 136 43.98 -36.00 -37.50
N GLU A 137 44.76 -37.02 -37.88
CA GLU A 137 45.34 -37.33 -39.19
C GLU A 137 46.49 -36.43 -39.70
N GLY A 138 47.73 -36.92 -39.53
CA GLY A 138 48.78 -36.80 -40.54
C GLY A 138 49.87 -35.75 -40.34
N ASP A 139 49.67 -34.70 -39.54
CA ASP A 139 50.66 -33.62 -39.42
C ASP A 139 51.55 -33.71 -38.17
N VAL A 140 52.85 -33.52 -38.39
CA VAL A 140 53.99 -33.66 -37.46
C VAL A 140 53.97 -32.57 -36.37
N PRO A 141 54.30 -32.88 -35.09
CA PRO A 141 54.33 -31.88 -34.02
C PRO A 141 55.61 -31.00 -34.01
N PRO A 142 55.58 -29.86 -33.29
CA PRO A 142 54.46 -29.39 -32.47
C PRO A 142 53.77 -28.22 -33.15
N ALA A 143 52.45 -28.28 -33.33
CA ALA A 143 51.69 -27.04 -33.36
C ALA A 143 51.83 -26.44 -31.95
N VAL A 144 52.84 -25.59 -31.77
CA VAL A 144 53.23 -24.98 -30.50
C VAL A 144 51.96 -24.45 -29.82
N PRO A 145 51.79 -24.65 -28.49
CA PRO A 145 50.70 -24.02 -27.76
C PRO A 145 50.61 -22.55 -28.17
N ALA A 146 49.42 -22.11 -28.56
CA ALA A 146 49.25 -20.74 -29.05
C ALA A 146 49.52 -19.77 -27.90
N GLN A 147 50.21 -18.66 -28.17
CA GLN A 147 50.25 -17.57 -27.21
C GLN A 147 48.86 -16.97 -27.09
N MET A 148 48.44 -16.69 -25.86
CA MET A 148 47.21 -15.92 -25.64
C MET A 148 47.40 -14.52 -26.22
N ASN A 149 46.45 -14.10 -27.06
CA ASN A 149 46.49 -12.81 -27.74
C ASN A 149 45.07 -12.24 -27.83
N GLY A 150 44.89 -10.98 -27.46
CA GLY A 150 43.63 -10.26 -27.52
C GLY A 150 42.96 -10.03 -26.16
N MET A 151 43.59 -10.45 -25.05
CA MET A 151 43.10 -10.12 -23.72
C MET A 151 43.52 -8.69 -23.37
N THR A 152 42.55 -7.80 -23.22
CA THR A 152 42.80 -6.48 -22.64
C THR A 152 42.76 -6.54 -21.11
N GLY A 153 43.47 -5.62 -20.47
CA GLY A 153 43.48 -5.49 -19.01
C GLY A 153 42.09 -5.12 -18.51
N PHE A 154 41.74 -5.63 -17.35
CA PHE A 154 40.43 -5.42 -16.75
C PHE A 154 40.56 -5.29 -15.24
N GLU A 155 39.50 -4.78 -14.64
CA GLU A 155 39.43 -4.51 -13.21
C GLU A 155 38.62 -5.60 -12.51
N ILE A 156 39.07 -6.00 -11.32
CA ILE A 156 38.22 -6.74 -10.38
C ILE A 156 37.72 -5.78 -9.31
N GLN A 157 36.51 -6.02 -8.84
CA GLN A 157 35.92 -5.23 -7.77
C GLN A 157 35.09 -6.15 -6.88
N ALA A 158 35.09 -5.89 -5.58
CA ALA A 158 34.12 -6.52 -4.68
C ALA A 158 32.75 -6.10 -5.20
N GLN A 159 31.95 -7.08 -5.64
CA GLN A 159 30.52 -6.88 -5.72
C GLN A 159 30.06 -6.87 -4.27
N ILE A 160 30.18 -5.72 -3.62
CA ILE A 160 29.46 -5.47 -2.38
C ILE A 160 28.00 -5.49 -2.86
N PRO A 161 27.15 -6.47 -2.47
CA PRO A 161 25.73 -6.27 -2.65
C PRO A 161 25.44 -4.90 -2.08
N THR A 162 24.81 -4.01 -2.84
CA THR A 162 24.41 -2.71 -2.31
C THR A 162 23.52 -3.03 -1.12
N ILE A 163 24.07 -2.98 0.09
CA ILE A 163 23.24 -3.11 1.29
C ILE A 163 22.50 -1.80 1.32
N THR A 164 21.29 -1.83 0.80
CA THR A 164 20.35 -0.74 0.90
C THR A 164 19.95 -0.68 2.37
N TYR A 165 20.69 0.07 3.17
CA TYR A 165 20.36 0.27 4.57
C TYR A 165 19.16 1.20 4.65
N HIS A 166 18.02 0.67 5.09
CA HIS A 166 16.90 1.49 5.51
C HIS A 166 17.26 2.13 6.86
N GLN A 167 16.77 3.32 7.15
CA GLN A 167 17.16 4.09 8.33
C GLN A 167 15.95 4.64 9.09
N VAL A 168 16.07 4.63 10.42
CA VAL A 168 15.15 5.26 11.36
C VAL A 168 15.90 6.38 12.08
N TRP A 169 15.32 7.57 12.15
CA TRP A 169 15.93 8.72 12.80
C TRP A 169 14.93 9.49 13.67
N GLU A 170 15.47 10.33 14.55
CA GLU A 170 14.71 11.26 15.37
C GLU A 170 14.60 12.61 14.65
N ASP A 171 13.40 12.94 14.19
CA ASP A 171 13.02 14.24 13.65
C ASP A 171 12.83 15.23 14.83
N THR A 172 13.92 15.83 15.26
CA THR A 172 14.00 16.68 16.46
C THR A 172 13.23 17.99 16.31
N ASN A 173 13.04 18.44 15.08
CA ASN A 173 12.37 19.70 14.76
C ASN A 173 10.96 19.50 14.15
N VAL A 174 10.56 18.24 13.94
CA VAL A 174 9.25 17.76 13.50
C VAL A 174 8.85 18.27 12.11
N ASN A 175 9.83 18.35 11.19
CA ASN A 175 9.61 18.90 9.86
C ASN A 175 9.45 17.84 8.75
N GLY A 176 9.67 16.55 9.03
CA GLY A 176 9.56 15.46 8.05
C GLY A 176 10.79 15.25 7.16
N ILE A 177 11.90 15.93 7.43
CA ILE A 177 13.15 15.91 6.66
C ILE A 177 14.27 15.51 7.62
N ARG A 178 15.18 14.62 7.18
CA ARG A 178 16.34 14.27 7.97
C ARG A 178 17.46 15.28 7.77
N GLU A 179 17.89 15.92 8.85
CA GLU A 179 19.11 16.74 8.88
C GLU A 179 20.33 16.01 9.47
N ASP A 180 21.52 16.57 9.22
CA ASP A 180 22.81 15.98 9.65
C ASP A 180 22.98 15.97 11.18
N ASP A 181 22.27 16.85 11.91
CA ASP A 181 22.30 16.93 13.37
C ASP A 181 21.24 16.08 14.07
N GLU A 182 20.40 15.39 13.29
CA GLU A 182 19.36 14.52 13.80
C GLU A 182 19.89 13.10 14.09
N PRO A 183 19.67 12.59 15.32
CA PRO A 183 20.25 11.33 15.72
C PRO A 183 19.51 10.13 15.11
N ALA A 184 20.25 9.04 14.92
CA ALA A 184 19.66 7.77 14.50
C ALA A 184 19.02 7.03 15.69
N LEU A 185 17.93 6.29 15.44
CA LEU A 185 17.18 5.61 16.50
C LEU A 185 17.40 4.11 16.50
N GLN A 186 17.96 3.60 17.60
CA GLN A 186 18.21 2.17 17.82
C GLN A 186 17.02 1.44 18.44
N GLY A 187 16.81 0.18 18.04
CA GLY A 187 15.87 -0.73 18.67
C GLY A 187 14.41 -0.45 18.33
N ILE A 188 14.15 0.32 17.29
CA ILE A 188 12.80 0.61 16.83
C ILE A 188 12.27 -0.62 16.07
N PRO A 189 11.07 -1.14 16.40
CA PRO A 189 10.48 -2.26 15.70
C PRO A 189 9.85 -1.87 14.37
N ILE A 190 10.13 -2.67 13.34
CA ILE A 190 9.58 -2.57 12.00
C ILE A 190 9.02 -3.93 11.60
N ALA A 191 7.72 -3.98 11.30
CA ALA A 191 7.09 -5.16 10.72
C ALA A 191 7.13 -5.07 9.18
N ILE A 192 7.33 -6.21 8.52
CA ILE A 192 7.34 -6.33 7.06
C ILE A 192 6.12 -7.16 6.67
N LEU A 193 5.26 -6.59 5.82
CA LEU A 193 3.96 -7.17 5.46
C LEU A 193 3.80 -7.27 3.95
N LEU A 194 3.15 -8.33 3.47
CA LEU A 194 2.88 -8.51 2.05
C LEU A 194 1.81 -7.52 1.56
N CYS A 195 2.02 -6.95 0.37
CA CYS A 195 1.05 -6.04 -0.25
C CYS A 195 -0.23 -6.75 -0.71
N SER A 196 -0.18 -8.08 -0.91
CA SER A 196 -1.32 -8.86 -1.42
C SER A 196 -2.43 -9.08 -0.39
N ASP A 197 -2.06 -9.35 0.85
CA ASP A 197 -2.98 -9.82 1.91
C ASP A 197 -2.65 -9.28 3.29
N HIS A 198 -1.64 -8.40 3.40
CA HIS A 198 -1.22 -7.71 4.61
C HIS A 198 -0.73 -8.69 5.70
N GLN A 199 -0.30 -9.89 5.32
CA GLN A 199 0.30 -10.82 6.26
C GLN A 199 1.69 -10.32 6.69
N VAL A 200 1.96 -10.33 8.01
CA VAL A 200 3.31 -10.12 8.55
C VAL A 200 4.19 -11.31 8.18
N VAL A 201 5.28 -11.04 7.47
CA VAL A 201 6.25 -12.05 7.03
C VAL A 201 7.58 -11.97 7.78
N ALA A 202 7.92 -10.82 8.34
CA ALA A 202 9.07 -10.65 9.21
C ALA A 202 8.91 -9.44 10.14
N GLU A 203 9.73 -9.41 11.19
CA GLU A 203 9.91 -8.26 12.07
C GLU A 203 11.41 -8.05 12.29
N VAL A 204 11.85 -6.79 12.22
CA VAL A 204 13.25 -6.39 12.39
C VAL A 204 13.36 -5.22 13.36
N LEU A 205 14.56 -5.00 13.90
CA LEU A 205 14.89 -3.89 14.78
C LEU A 205 15.98 -3.04 14.13
N SER A 206 15.88 -1.72 14.27
CA SER A 206 16.98 -0.83 13.89
C SER A 206 18.21 -1.02 14.79
N ASN A 207 19.41 -0.89 14.22
CA ASN A 207 20.69 -1.04 14.91
C ASN A 207 21.14 0.28 15.58
N GLU A 208 22.37 0.31 16.13
CA GLU A 208 22.93 1.51 16.80
C GLU A 208 23.09 2.74 15.89
N PHE A 209 23.06 2.54 14.57
CA PHE A 209 23.09 3.59 13.55
C PHE A 209 21.69 3.87 12.97
N GLY A 210 20.63 3.36 13.59
CA GLY A 210 19.25 3.45 13.11
C GLY A 210 18.98 2.61 11.87
N GLU A 211 19.91 1.77 11.44
CA GLU A 211 19.80 1.03 10.19
C GLU A 211 19.10 -0.32 10.40
N PHE A 212 18.35 -0.77 9.39
CA PHE A 212 17.80 -2.12 9.34
C PHE A 212 17.80 -2.65 7.90
N ASN A 213 17.73 -3.98 7.79
CA ASN A 213 17.71 -4.68 6.51
C ASN A 213 16.42 -5.50 6.38
N ILE A 214 15.93 -5.59 5.16
CA ILE A 214 14.84 -6.50 4.78
C ILE A 214 15.48 -7.89 4.55
N PRO A 215 14.99 -8.96 5.19
CA PRO A 215 15.52 -10.31 4.98
C PRO A 215 15.46 -10.74 3.50
N GLU A 216 16.55 -11.32 2.99
CA GLU A 216 16.68 -11.73 1.58
C GLU A 216 15.66 -12.81 1.17
N GLU A 217 15.06 -13.51 2.14
CA GLU A 217 14.01 -14.50 1.89
C GLU A 217 12.68 -13.89 1.45
N ILE A 218 12.49 -12.57 1.60
CA ILE A 218 11.28 -11.86 1.19
C ILE A 218 11.44 -11.49 -0.29
N THR A 219 10.72 -12.21 -1.15
CA THR A 219 10.83 -12.08 -2.61
C THR A 219 9.59 -11.49 -3.27
N GLU A 220 8.56 -11.25 -2.46
CA GLU A 220 7.26 -10.72 -2.85
C GLU A 220 7.17 -9.20 -2.59
N ASP A 221 6.23 -8.53 -3.27
CA ASP A 221 5.92 -7.13 -3.01
C ASP A 221 5.43 -6.95 -1.56
N HIS A 222 6.06 -6.05 -0.81
CA HIS A 222 5.85 -5.87 0.62
C HIS A 222 5.89 -4.38 1.00
N TYR A 223 5.42 -4.05 2.19
CA TYR A 223 5.58 -2.72 2.78
C TYR A 223 6.10 -2.83 4.20
N LEU A 224 6.66 -1.73 4.69
CA LEU A 224 7.20 -1.60 6.04
C LEU A 224 6.15 -0.94 6.93
N GLN A 225 6.02 -1.43 8.14
CA GLN A 225 5.15 -0.87 9.16
C GLN A 225 6.00 -0.52 10.36
N LEU A 226 6.24 0.78 10.54
CA LEU A 226 6.92 1.32 11.71
C LEU A 226 6.01 1.16 12.93
N LEU A 227 6.56 0.68 14.04
CA LEU A 227 5.84 0.50 15.30
C LEU A 227 6.49 1.41 16.36
N PRO A 228 5.98 2.64 16.56
CA PRO A 228 6.58 3.59 17.49
C PRO A 228 6.54 3.06 18.94
N PRO A 229 7.64 3.14 19.69
CA PRO A 229 7.64 2.88 21.13
C PRO A 229 6.78 3.90 21.89
N ASP A 230 6.41 3.57 23.14
CA ASP A 230 5.72 4.51 24.02
C ASP A 230 6.51 5.83 24.17
N GLY A 231 5.81 6.95 24.04
CA GLY A 231 6.42 8.29 24.09
C GLY A 231 6.97 8.81 22.76
N TRP A 232 6.84 8.04 21.67
CA TRP A 232 7.26 8.43 20.33
C TRP A 232 6.06 8.52 19.38
N ALA A 233 6.12 9.45 18.44
CA ALA A 233 5.17 9.59 17.35
C ALA A 233 5.89 9.57 16.01
N ILE A 234 5.16 9.27 14.93
CA ILE A 234 5.72 9.23 13.57
C ILE A 234 5.83 10.65 13.03
N SER A 235 7.00 10.96 12.50
CA SER A 235 7.31 12.25 11.86
C SER A 235 6.30 12.56 10.73
N PRO A 236 5.93 13.83 10.51
CA PRO A 236 5.09 14.23 9.39
C PRO A 236 5.68 13.84 8.02
N TRP A 237 4.89 14.00 6.96
CA TRP A 237 5.45 14.00 5.60
C TRP A 237 6.13 15.34 5.30
N ASP A 238 7.08 15.33 4.38
CA ASP A 238 7.74 16.55 3.89
C ASP A 238 6.73 17.59 3.34
N HIS A 239 6.92 18.85 3.76
CA HIS A 239 6.11 19.99 3.35
C HIS A 239 6.87 21.01 2.47
N SER A 240 8.16 20.81 2.19
CA SER A 240 8.97 21.70 1.36
C SER A 240 9.70 20.93 0.26
N GLN A 241 9.43 21.24 -1.01
CA GLN A 241 10.14 20.67 -2.16
C GLN A 241 11.63 21.10 -2.27
N GLU A 242 12.31 21.33 -1.14
CA GLU A 242 13.76 21.53 -1.11
C GLU A 242 14.42 20.16 -0.87
N GLY A 243 15.41 19.82 -1.70
CA GLY A 243 15.99 18.48 -1.70
C GLY A 243 16.51 18.05 -0.33
N GLY A 244 16.20 16.80 0.04
CA GLY A 244 16.58 16.18 1.30
C GLY A 244 16.06 14.74 1.38
N VAL A 245 16.44 14.01 2.42
CA VAL A 245 15.86 12.69 2.74
C VAL A 245 14.61 12.92 3.58
N THR A 246 13.45 12.44 3.14
CA THR A 246 12.16 12.73 3.80
C THR A 246 11.60 11.52 4.52
N ASN A 247 10.63 11.72 5.42
CA ASN A 247 9.91 10.61 6.02
C ASN A 247 9.00 9.94 4.99
N GLN A 248 9.06 8.60 4.95
CA GLN A 248 8.36 7.76 3.98
C GLN A 248 7.30 6.86 4.62
N ALA A 249 7.13 6.92 5.95
CA ALA A 249 6.02 6.30 6.65
C ALA A 249 4.79 7.24 6.66
N ASP A 250 3.61 6.70 6.42
CA ASP A 250 2.35 7.40 6.69
C ASP A 250 2.30 7.78 8.19
N PRO A 251 2.07 9.06 8.57
CA PRO A 251 2.24 9.50 9.95
C PRO A 251 1.09 9.03 10.87
N LEU A 252 0.00 8.52 10.29
CA LEU A 252 -1.15 8.02 11.03
C LEU A 252 -1.07 6.52 11.25
N THR A 253 -0.61 5.79 10.24
CA THR A 253 -0.61 4.33 10.26
C THR A 253 0.77 3.76 10.53
N GLY A 254 1.84 4.45 10.13
CA GLY A 254 3.22 3.98 10.13
C GLY A 254 3.61 3.10 8.95
N ALA A 255 2.69 2.91 8.01
CA ALA A 255 2.92 2.10 6.82
C ALA A 255 3.67 2.89 5.74
N SER A 256 4.67 2.27 5.11
CA SER A 256 5.24 2.76 3.87
C SER A 256 4.33 2.44 2.67
N PRO A 257 4.55 3.06 1.51
CA PRO A 257 4.07 2.53 0.24
C PRO A 257 4.60 1.11 -0.02
N CYS A 258 3.94 0.39 -0.92
CA CYS A 258 4.38 -0.93 -1.38
C CYS A 258 5.72 -0.82 -2.12
N ILE A 259 6.70 -1.57 -1.64
CA ILE A 259 8.00 -1.81 -2.23
C ILE A 259 7.86 -2.99 -3.19
N SER A 260 8.12 -2.76 -4.48
CA SER A 260 8.07 -3.86 -5.44
C SER A 260 9.34 -4.69 -5.43
N ALA A 261 9.19 -6.01 -5.42
CA ALA A 261 10.29 -6.95 -5.53
C ALA A 261 10.88 -7.01 -6.95
N THR A 262 10.09 -6.66 -7.96
CA THR A 262 10.55 -6.49 -9.35
C THR A 262 10.58 -5.03 -9.72
N CYS A 263 11.76 -4.41 -9.75
CA CYS A 263 11.92 -3.00 -10.11
C CYS A 263 11.58 -2.81 -11.60
N PRO A 264 10.51 -2.07 -11.96
CA PRO A 264 10.30 -1.70 -13.34
C PRO A 264 11.27 -0.57 -13.74
N ASP A 265 11.82 -0.64 -14.96
CA ASP A 265 12.74 0.38 -15.52
C ASP A 265 12.07 1.76 -15.76
N ASP A 266 10.88 1.99 -15.21
CA ASP A 266 10.02 3.15 -15.49
C ASP A 266 10.19 4.31 -14.49
N GLY A 267 11.04 4.14 -13.47
CA GLY A 267 11.28 5.17 -12.45
C GLY A 267 10.21 5.26 -11.38
N SER A 268 9.44 4.19 -11.12
CA SER A 268 8.63 4.06 -9.91
C SER A 268 9.47 4.33 -8.65
N LEU A 269 8.96 5.17 -7.75
CA LEU A 269 9.66 5.73 -6.59
C LEU A 269 9.84 4.74 -5.41
N TRP A 270 9.46 3.48 -5.54
CA TRP A 270 9.39 2.52 -4.43
C TRP A 270 9.87 1.12 -4.83
N CYS A 271 11.19 0.98 -4.94
CA CYS A 271 11.87 -0.23 -5.41
C CYS A 271 12.78 -0.79 -4.31
N ALA A 272 13.01 -2.11 -4.30
CA ALA A 272 13.84 -2.78 -3.29
C ALA A 272 15.31 -2.31 -3.26
N ASP A 273 15.77 -1.62 -4.30
CA ASP A 273 17.10 -1.02 -4.39
C ASP A 273 17.17 0.41 -3.78
N GLN A 274 16.05 0.98 -3.33
CA GLN A 274 16.00 2.30 -2.69
C GLN A 274 15.97 2.23 -1.16
N THR A 275 16.71 3.14 -0.51
CA THR A 275 16.75 3.24 0.95
C THR A 275 15.45 3.83 1.47
N MET A 276 14.88 3.19 2.51
CA MET A 276 13.71 3.72 3.21
C MET A 276 14.14 4.50 4.43
N HIS A 277 13.51 5.64 4.64
CA HIS A 277 13.78 6.57 5.70
C HIS A 277 12.48 6.77 6.48
N LEU A 278 12.50 6.39 7.76
CA LEU A 278 11.36 6.43 8.66
C LEU A 278 11.65 7.37 9.85
N GLY A 279 10.96 8.50 9.92
CA GLY A 279 11.18 9.50 10.97
C GLY A 279 10.26 9.29 12.18
N LEU A 280 10.79 9.46 13.39
CA LEU A 280 10.01 9.53 14.63
C LEU A 280 10.40 10.81 15.39
N PHE A 281 9.54 11.30 16.26
CA PHE A 281 9.91 12.38 17.20
C PHE A 281 9.46 12.06 18.62
N GLU A 282 10.24 12.51 19.60
CA GLU A 282 9.86 12.39 21.01
C GLU A 282 8.66 13.28 21.31
N MET A 283 7.63 12.68 21.91
CA MET A 283 6.58 13.46 22.55
C MET A 283 7.14 13.93 23.91
N ASN A 284 7.58 15.19 23.99
CA ASN A 284 8.20 15.76 25.20
C ASN A 284 7.47 15.37 26.51
N ASP A 285 8.21 14.65 27.38
CA ASP A 285 8.00 14.27 28.78
C ASP A 285 6.60 13.76 29.24
N PRO A 286 6.46 12.45 29.56
CA PRO A 286 5.28 11.87 30.23
C PRO A 286 5.14 12.22 31.73
N SER A 287 5.93 13.16 32.28
CA SER A 287 5.89 13.59 33.68
C SER A 287 5.12 14.89 33.94
N ASP A 288 4.65 15.58 32.90
CA ASP A 288 3.55 16.52 33.08
C ASP A 288 2.28 15.72 33.40
N PRO A 289 1.51 16.07 34.45
CA PRO A 289 0.25 15.40 34.70
C PRO A 289 -0.66 15.71 33.51
N VAL A 290 -0.68 14.78 32.55
CA VAL A 290 -1.74 14.67 31.56
C VAL A 290 -3.02 14.69 32.39
N PRO A 291 -3.89 15.70 32.24
CA PRO A 291 -5.18 15.65 32.90
C PRO A 291 -5.92 14.50 32.23
N ASP A 292 -5.90 13.30 32.84
CA ASP A 292 -6.54 12.05 32.38
C ASP A 292 -7.30 12.24 31.08
N ILE A 293 -6.58 12.28 29.96
CA ILE A 293 -7.20 12.03 28.68
C ILE A 293 -7.08 10.53 28.58
N GLU A 294 -8.10 9.85 29.11
CA GLU A 294 -8.44 8.52 28.60
C GLU A 294 -8.31 8.63 27.08
N THR A 295 -7.34 7.93 26.47
CA THR A 295 -7.42 7.60 25.05
C THR A 295 -8.85 7.15 24.85
N PRO A 296 -9.71 7.88 24.11
CA PRO A 296 -11.11 7.58 24.18
C PRO A 296 -11.25 6.19 23.58
N ALA A 297 -11.55 5.22 24.45
CA ALA A 297 -11.67 3.83 24.06
C ALA A 297 -12.58 3.81 22.84
N LEU A 298 -12.14 3.15 21.76
CA LEU A 298 -13.00 2.92 20.60
C LEU A 298 -14.27 2.30 21.14
N GLY A 299 -15.33 3.09 21.22
CA GLY A 299 -16.53 2.60 21.87
C GLY A 299 -17.31 1.71 20.92
N VAL A 300 -18.24 0.96 21.50
CA VAL A 300 -19.05 -0.04 20.81
C VAL A 300 -20.16 0.60 19.95
N ALA A 301 -20.51 -0.07 18.85
CA ALA A 301 -21.60 0.29 17.95
C ALA A 301 -22.66 -0.83 17.86
N THR A 302 -23.92 -0.42 17.65
CA THR A 302 -25.06 -1.35 17.59
C THR A 302 -25.11 -2.15 16.28
N ALA A 303 -25.79 -3.30 16.30
CA ALA A 303 -26.02 -4.12 15.10
C ALA A 303 -26.67 -3.35 13.93
N GLY A 304 -27.57 -2.42 14.22
CA GLY A 304 -28.20 -1.57 13.20
C GLY A 304 -27.23 -0.55 12.58
N TRP A 305 -26.23 -0.09 13.33
CA TRP A 305 -25.19 0.78 12.83
C TRP A 305 -24.29 0.01 11.86
N TRP A 306 -23.73 -1.12 12.30
CA TRP A 306 -22.86 -1.96 11.48
C TRP A 306 -23.51 -2.35 10.14
N LYS A 307 -24.79 -2.75 10.16
CA LYS A 307 -25.53 -3.09 8.93
C LYS A 307 -25.57 -1.94 7.89
N ARG A 308 -25.64 -0.69 8.34
CA ARG A 308 -25.73 0.51 7.49
C ARG A 308 -24.38 1.08 7.07
N HIS A 309 -23.28 0.64 7.67
CA HIS A 309 -21.93 1.15 7.43
C HIS A 309 -20.97 0.02 7.00
N PRO A 310 -21.20 -0.64 5.84
CA PRO A 310 -20.37 -1.75 5.38
C PRO A 310 -18.89 -1.37 5.17
N LYS A 311 -18.62 -0.14 4.71
CA LYS A 311 -17.25 0.37 4.53
C LYS A 311 -16.46 0.49 5.84
N SER A 312 -17.14 0.47 6.98
CA SER A 312 -16.50 0.60 8.29
C SER A 312 -16.16 -0.74 8.94
N TRP A 313 -16.55 -1.87 8.34
CA TRP A 313 -16.28 -3.17 8.94
C TRP A 313 -14.78 -3.46 8.89
N PRO A 314 -14.13 -3.77 10.03
CA PRO A 314 -12.70 -4.09 10.06
C PRO A 314 -12.39 -5.45 9.42
N ILE A 315 -13.41 -6.30 9.23
CA ILE A 315 -13.31 -7.64 8.64
C ILE A 315 -14.44 -7.84 7.63
N SER A 316 -14.11 -8.38 6.46
CA SER A 316 -15.04 -8.64 5.35
C SER A 316 -15.56 -10.08 5.32
N GLU A 317 -14.92 -10.99 6.07
CA GLU A 317 -15.34 -12.37 6.27
C GLU A 317 -15.13 -12.78 7.73
N PHE A 318 -16.04 -13.59 8.27
CA PHE A 318 -15.88 -14.15 9.60
C PHE A 318 -16.63 -15.48 9.76
N THR A 319 -16.12 -16.32 10.65
CA THR A 319 -16.68 -17.64 10.93
C THR A 319 -17.51 -17.59 12.21
N LEU A 320 -18.80 -17.91 12.11
CA LEU A 320 -19.67 -18.13 13.26
C LEU A 320 -19.98 -19.62 13.35
N GLY A 321 -19.34 -20.28 14.32
CA GLY A 321 -19.44 -21.72 14.47
C GLY A 321 -18.80 -22.48 13.30
N ASN A 322 -19.59 -23.28 12.56
CA ASN A 322 -19.10 -24.06 11.41
C ASN A 322 -19.44 -23.42 10.06
N SER A 323 -19.91 -22.17 10.04
CA SER A 323 -20.30 -21.46 8.83
C SER A 323 -19.51 -20.16 8.69
N THR A 324 -18.95 -19.95 7.51
CA THR A 324 -18.29 -18.69 7.14
C THR A 324 -19.29 -17.82 6.41
N TYR A 325 -19.30 -16.53 6.75
CA TYR A 325 -20.18 -15.54 6.15
C TYR A 325 -19.34 -14.41 5.56
N THR A 326 -19.65 -14.04 4.32
CA THR A 326 -19.18 -12.78 3.75
C THR A 326 -19.93 -11.61 4.37
N GLN A 327 -19.37 -10.41 4.25
CA GLN A 327 -20.00 -9.18 4.72
C GLN A 327 -21.43 -9.01 4.17
N ASP A 328 -21.65 -9.24 2.88
CA ASP A 328 -22.97 -9.04 2.28
C ASP A 328 -24.00 -10.10 2.72
N GLU A 329 -23.57 -11.35 2.88
CA GLU A 329 -24.41 -12.42 3.44
C GLU A 329 -24.79 -12.11 4.88
N ALA A 330 -23.83 -11.70 5.70
CA ALA A 330 -24.08 -11.32 7.08
C ALA A 330 -25.05 -10.15 7.19
N ARG A 331 -24.85 -9.08 6.40
CA ARG A 331 -25.73 -7.91 6.37
C ARG A 331 -27.16 -8.27 5.97
N ALA A 332 -27.35 -9.21 5.04
CA ALA A 332 -28.66 -9.70 4.66
C ALA A 332 -29.37 -10.39 5.83
N LEU A 333 -28.63 -11.13 6.66
CA LEU A 333 -29.13 -11.91 7.79
C LEU A 333 -29.30 -11.10 9.10
N MET A 334 -28.57 -10.00 9.29
CA MET A 334 -28.72 -9.13 10.48
C MET A 334 -30.11 -8.50 10.54
N SER A 335 -31.03 -9.07 11.34
CA SER A 335 -32.43 -8.65 11.40
C SER A 335 -33.03 -8.85 12.79
N ASN A 336 -33.86 -7.91 13.25
CA ASN A 336 -34.59 -8.00 14.52
C ASN A 336 -36.02 -8.54 14.35
N GLY A 337 -36.27 -9.30 13.27
CA GLY A 337 -37.57 -9.84 12.90
C GLY A 337 -38.16 -10.89 13.86
N LYS A 338 -39.16 -11.63 13.37
CA LYS A 338 -39.87 -12.65 14.16
C LYS A 338 -38.97 -13.84 14.52
N ASP A 339 -38.08 -14.22 13.62
CA ASP A 339 -37.10 -15.28 13.82
C ASP A 339 -35.99 -14.81 14.76
N LYS A 340 -35.87 -15.47 15.92
CA LYS A 340 -34.90 -15.13 16.95
C LYS A 340 -33.50 -15.63 16.68
N SER A 341 -33.33 -16.55 15.72
CA SER A 341 -32.00 -16.91 15.25
C SER A 341 -31.33 -15.75 14.50
N LEU A 342 -32.09 -14.97 13.72
CA LEU A 342 -31.61 -13.73 13.09
C LEU A 342 -31.31 -12.63 14.12
N ALA A 343 -32.09 -12.55 15.19
CA ALA A 343 -31.87 -11.58 16.26
C ALA A 343 -30.59 -11.87 17.04
N MET A 344 -30.33 -13.14 17.38
CA MET A 344 -29.06 -13.55 17.98
C MET A 344 -27.89 -13.30 17.03
N PHE A 345 -28.03 -13.73 15.77
CA PHE A 345 -27.02 -13.53 14.73
C PHE A 345 -26.62 -12.06 14.61
N ALA A 346 -27.59 -11.13 14.60
CA ALA A 346 -27.31 -9.71 14.49
C ALA A 346 -26.44 -9.16 15.63
N GLU A 347 -26.69 -9.57 16.88
CA GLU A 347 -25.91 -9.11 18.03
C GLU A 347 -24.55 -9.79 18.13
N VAL A 348 -24.44 -11.06 17.74
CA VAL A 348 -23.15 -11.76 17.64
C VAL A 348 -22.25 -11.08 16.61
N VAL A 349 -22.76 -10.81 15.39
CA VAL A 349 -21.99 -10.10 14.35
C VAL A 349 -21.55 -8.73 14.82
N ALA A 350 -22.44 -7.96 15.44
CA ALA A 350 -22.11 -6.64 15.96
C ALA A 350 -21.03 -6.69 17.06
N THR A 351 -21.10 -7.67 17.96
CA THR A 351 -20.10 -7.88 19.01
C THR A 351 -18.76 -8.22 18.39
N THR A 352 -18.72 -9.14 17.43
CA THR A 352 -17.49 -9.50 16.71
C THR A 352 -16.85 -8.31 16.01
N LEU A 353 -17.65 -7.46 15.35
CA LEU A 353 -17.14 -6.26 14.68
C LEU A 353 -16.62 -5.21 15.67
N ASN A 354 -17.28 -5.05 16.82
CA ASN A 354 -16.79 -4.20 17.90
C ASN A 354 -15.44 -4.70 18.43
N LEU A 355 -15.31 -6.01 18.69
CA LEU A 355 -14.06 -6.60 19.17
C LEU A 355 -12.94 -6.49 18.13
N ALA A 356 -13.25 -6.75 16.86
CA ALA A 356 -12.30 -6.57 15.75
C ALA A 356 -11.90 -5.10 15.54
N SER A 357 -12.71 -4.15 16.04
CA SER A 357 -12.37 -2.72 16.07
C SER A 357 -11.52 -2.32 17.29
N GLY A 358 -11.07 -3.27 18.12
CA GLY A 358 -10.19 -3.00 19.26
C GLY A 358 -10.90 -2.68 20.59
N THR A 359 -12.21 -2.93 20.70
CA THR A 359 -12.94 -2.78 21.99
C THR A 359 -12.56 -3.89 22.99
N SER A 360 -12.58 -3.59 24.30
CA SER A 360 -12.29 -4.58 25.35
C SER A 360 -13.38 -5.65 25.44
N ASP A 361 -12.97 -6.92 25.52
CA ASP A 361 -13.87 -8.07 25.64
C ASP A 361 -14.15 -8.49 27.09
N ALA A 362 -13.59 -7.80 28.09
CA ALA A 362 -13.51 -8.25 29.48
C ALA A 362 -14.86 -8.61 30.14
N CYS A 363 -15.96 -8.00 29.70
CA CYS A 363 -17.31 -8.29 30.19
C CYS A 363 -18.16 -9.15 29.25
N ILE A 364 -17.69 -9.44 28.03
CA ILE A 364 -18.53 -10.05 26.99
C ILE A 364 -17.94 -11.31 26.38
N ALA A 365 -16.65 -11.59 26.55
CA ALA A 365 -15.97 -12.74 25.95
C ALA A 365 -16.69 -14.08 26.21
N SER A 366 -17.02 -14.37 27.47
CA SER A 366 -17.72 -15.61 27.84
C SER A 366 -19.15 -15.67 27.28
N VAL A 367 -19.86 -14.54 27.25
CA VAL A 367 -21.22 -14.46 26.70
C VAL A 367 -21.22 -14.68 25.19
N LEU A 368 -20.21 -14.14 24.49
CA LEU A 368 -20.03 -14.35 23.06
C LEU A 368 -19.75 -15.82 22.75
N GLU A 369 -18.87 -16.48 23.52
CA GLU A 369 -18.60 -17.92 23.38
C GLU A 369 -19.87 -18.76 23.62
N GLU A 370 -20.63 -18.46 24.70
CA GLU A 370 -21.89 -19.15 25.00
C GLU A 370 -22.96 -18.91 23.91
N ALA A 371 -23.02 -17.71 23.34
CA ALA A 371 -23.94 -17.39 22.25
C ALA A 371 -23.59 -18.14 20.96
N LEU A 372 -22.30 -18.23 20.63
CA LEU A 372 -21.81 -19.05 19.53
C LEU A 372 -22.13 -20.53 19.74
N ALA A 373 -21.93 -21.04 20.96
CA ALA A 373 -22.31 -22.41 21.33
C ALA A 373 -23.82 -22.65 21.27
N TRP A 374 -24.65 -21.65 21.60
CA TRP A 374 -26.10 -21.72 21.45
C TRP A 374 -26.52 -21.77 19.97
N MET A 375 -25.79 -21.07 19.08
CA MET A 375 -26.04 -21.06 17.64
C MET A 375 -25.60 -22.35 16.93
N GLN A 376 -24.55 -23.02 17.41
CA GLN A 376 -24.03 -24.27 16.84
C GLN A 376 -25.10 -25.34 16.54
N PRO A 377 -25.95 -25.78 17.49
CA PRO A 377 -26.97 -26.79 17.22
C PRO A 377 -28.15 -26.31 16.37
N ILE A 378 -28.29 -24.99 16.16
CA ILE A 378 -29.36 -24.39 15.35
C ILE A 378 -29.03 -24.51 13.85
N GLY A 379 -27.73 -24.49 13.50
CA GLY A 379 -27.26 -24.65 12.12
C GLY A 379 -27.47 -23.40 11.27
N ALA A 380 -27.89 -23.58 10.01
CA ALA A 380 -28.01 -22.50 9.05
C ALA A 380 -29.09 -21.47 9.44
N ILE A 381 -28.74 -20.19 9.32
CA ILE A 381 -29.62 -19.05 9.61
C ILE A 381 -30.19 -18.50 8.29
N PRO A 382 -31.50 -18.15 8.18
CA PRO A 382 -32.53 -18.18 9.23
C PRO A 382 -33.01 -19.59 9.59
N ALA A 383 -33.21 -19.84 10.88
CA ALA A 383 -33.66 -21.14 11.40
C ALA A 383 -35.11 -21.14 11.92
N GLY A 384 -35.83 -20.01 11.85
CA GLY A 384 -37.23 -19.92 12.25
C GLY A 384 -37.48 -20.06 13.76
N VAL A 385 -36.51 -19.68 14.61
CA VAL A 385 -36.64 -19.83 16.06
C VAL A 385 -37.69 -18.86 16.61
N GLU A 386 -38.79 -19.39 17.12
CA GLU A 386 -39.86 -18.57 17.70
C GLU A 386 -39.49 -18.01 19.07
N ALA A 387 -40.01 -16.83 19.40
CA ALA A 387 -39.81 -16.19 20.71
C ALA A 387 -40.42 -16.97 21.89
N SER A 388 -41.39 -17.84 21.63
CA SER A 388 -42.04 -18.71 22.62
C SER A 388 -41.28 -20.03 22.84
N SER A 389 -40.37 -20.39 21.93
CA SER A 389 -39.69 -21.67 21.90
C SER A 389 -38.78 -21.86 23.12
N GLN A 390 -38.56 -23.12 23.51
CA GLN A 390 -37.60 -23.43 24.57
C GLN A 390 -36.17 -23.06 24.17
N THR A 391 -35.83 -23.21 22.88
CA THR A 391 -34.56 -22.79 22.29
C THR A 391 -34.30 -21.30 22.52
N TRP A 392 -35.30 -20.43 22.28
CA TRP A 392 -35.12 -19.00 22.57
C TRP A 392 -35.04 -18.70 24.05
N LYS A 393 -35.79 -19.41 24.90
CA LYS A 393 -35.75 -19.20 26.35
C LYS A 393 -34.35 -19.42 26.94
N SER A 394 -33.57 -20.38 26.41
CA SER A 394 -32.17 -20.57 26.84
C SER A 394 -31.21 -19.51 26.29
N GLY A 395 -31.44 -19.02 25.06
CA GLY A 395 -30.56 -18.01 24.44
C GLY A 395 -30.88 -16.55 24.80
N LYS A 396 -32.08 -16.26 25.31
CA LYS A 396 -32.55 -14.88 25.51
C LYS A 396 -31.65 -14.05 26.43
N ALA A 397 -31.10 -14.64 27.48
CA ALA A 397 -30.21 -13.94 28.42
C ALA A 397 -28.87 -13.55 27.76
N LEU A 398 -28.34 -14.41 26.89
CA LEU A 398 -27.12 -14.14 26.11
C LEU A 398 -27.37 -13.00 25.12
N TYR A 399 -28.48 -13.07 24.38
CA TYR A 399 -28.90 -12.02 23.45
C TYR A 399 -28.99 -10.64 24.12
N LEU A 400 -29.59 -10.57 25.32
CA LEU A 400 -29.73 -9.30 26.03
C LEU A 400 -28.36 -8.73 26.47
N GLN A 401 -27.45 -9.57 26.96
CA GLN A 401 -26.12 -9.13 27.37
C GLN A 401 -25.26 -8.69 26.17
N LEU A 402 -25.29 -9.43 25.04
CA LEU A 402 -24.64 -8.99 23.80
C LEU A 402 -25.18 -7.64 23.33
N LYS A 403 -26.48 -7.45 23.44
CA LYS A 403 -27.13 -6.19 23.09
C LYS A 403 -26.72 -5.05 24.03
N GLU A 404 -26.70 -5.28 25.34
CA GLU A 404 -26.23 -4.30 26.34
C GLU A 404 -24.77 -3.91 26.07
N TYR A 405 -23.91 -4.89 25.76
CA TYR A 405 -22.54 -4.63 25.29
C TYR A 405 -22.55 -3.71 24.05
N ASN A 406 -23.20 -4.12 22.97
CA ASN A 406 -23.23 -3.35 21.71
C ASN A 406 -23.89 -1.96 21.84
N GLN A 407 -24.67 -1.74 22.90
CA GLN A 407 -25.29 -0.45 23.21
C GLN A 407 -24.41 0.46 24.05
N GLY A 408 -23.32 -0.06 24.62
CA GLY A 408 -22.41 0.68 25.48
C GLY A 408 -22.74 0.62 26.96
N ASP A 409 -23.56 -0.35 27.37
CA ASP A 409 -24.14 -0.42 28.72
C ASP A 409 -23.39 -1.41 29.64
N LEU A 410 -22.27 -1.98 29.20
CA LEU A 410 -21.41 -2.88 29.99
C LEU A 410 -20.01 -2.26 30.24
N CYS A 411 -18.93 -3.01 29.99
CA CYS A 411 -17.55 -2.62 30.29
C CYS A 411 -16.92 -1.65 29.29
N VAL A 412 -17.52 -1.49 28.11
CA VAL A 412 -17.09 -0.53 27.11
C VAL A 412 -18.24 0.44 26.90
N THR A 413 -17.96 1.73 26.99
CA THR A 413 -18.96 2.77 26.73
C THR A 413 -19.34 2.75 25.25
N ARG A 414 -20.54 3.24 24.93
CA ARG A 414 -20.92 3.47 23.53
C ARG A 414 -19.84 4.32 22.88
N ARG A 415 -19.53 4.07 21.61
CA ARG A 415 -18.72 4.99 20.81
C ARG A 415 -19.21 6.40 21.10
N ALA A 416 -18.35 7.24 21.66
CA ALA A 416 -18.68 8.64 21.81
C ALA A 416 -19.12 9.08 20.42
N GLU A 417 -20.32 9.66 20.30
CA GLU A 417 -20.82 10.24 19.04
C GLU A 417 -19.80 11.24 18.45
N SER A 418 -18.80 11.61 19.27
CA SER A 418 -17.62 12.35 18.90
C SER A 418 -16.65 11.71 17.91
N LEU A 419 -16.61 10.37 17.89
CA LEU A 419 -15.66 9.52 17.14
C LEU A 419 -16.34 8.72 16.02
N SER A 420 -17.57 9.09 15.63
CA SER A 420 -18.21 8.57 14.43
C SER A 420 -17.31 8.87 13.21
N PRO A 421 -16.98 7.88 12.36
CA PRO A 421 -16.14 8.09 11.18
C PRO A 421 -16.72 9.21 10.31
N MET A 422 -15.93 10.23 10.04
CA MET A 422 -16.28 11.30 9.12
C MET A 422 -15.61 11.00 7.78
N GLU A 423 -16.38 10.96 6.70
CA GLU A 423 -15.83 10.90 5.36
C GLU A 423 -15.53 12.33 4.92
N MET A 424 -14.26 12.60 4.60
CA MET A 424 -13.82 13.90 4.12
C MET A 424 -13.35 13.75 2.67
N SER A 425 -13.85 14.63 1.81
CA SER A 425 -13.32 14.80 0.46
C SER A 425 -12.87 16.23 0.26
N VAL A 426 -11.73 16.35 -0.39
CA VAL A 426 -10.97 17.59 -0.54
C VAL A 426 -10.79 17.85 -2.03
N GLY A 427 -11.12 19.07 -2.46
CA GLY A 427 -10.93 19.50 -3.84
C GLY A 427 -10.49 20.96 -3.95
N PHE A 428 -9.89 21.32 -5.08
CA PHE A 428 -9.50 22.69 -5.38
C PHE A 428 -10.56 23.36 -6.26
N ALA A 429 -11.02 24.55 -5.90
CA ALA A 429 -11.85 25.36 -6.78
C ALA A 429 -11.06 25.77 -8.05
N ASP A 430 -11.74 25.83 -9.19
CA ASP A 430 -11.11 26.06 -10.50
C ASP A 430 -10.43 27.44 -10.55
N ARG A 431 -9.09 27.46 -10.73
CA ARG A 431 -8.24 28.67 -10.75
C ARG A 431 -8.69 29.73 -11.77
N LYS A 432 -9.50 29.36 -12.76
CA LYS A 432 -9.93 30.25 -13.85
C LYS A 432 -11.05 31.23 -13.47
N LYS A 433 -11.75 31.04 -12.34
CA LYS A 433 -12.94 31.84 -11.98
C LYS A 433 -12.73 32.89 -10.88
N GLY A 434 -11.53 33.03 -10.35
CA GLY A 434 -11.24 33.99 -9.27
C GLY A 434 -11.69 33.54 -7.87
N ASP A 435 -12.29 32.35 -7.76
CA ASP A 435 -12.54 31.68 -6.47
C ASP A 435 -11.29 30.88 -6.08
N HIS A 436 -10.45 31.49 -5.27
CA HIS A 436 -9.27 30.85 -4.66
C HIS A 436 -9.70 30.17 -3.36
N GLY A 437 -10.17 28.92 -3.43
CA GLY A 437 -10.73 28.25 -2.27
C GLY A 437 -10.48 26.74 -2.23
N PHE A 438 -10.29 26.25 -1.01
CA PHE A 438 -10.22 24.82 -0.69
C PHE A 438 -11.62 24.33 -0.37
N ARG A 439 -12.12 23.38 -1.17
CA ARG A 439 -13.44 22.80 -0.99
C ARG A 439 -13.34 21.57 -0.11
N ILE A 440 -13.99 21.62 1.05
CA ILE A 440 -14.10 20.51 1.99
C ILE A 440 -15.53 20.04 2.00
N ARG A 441 -15.74 18.77 1.68
CA ARG A 441 -17.00 18.08 1.91
C ARG A 441 -16.83 17.10 3.05
N ILE A 442 -17.69 17.20 4.05
CA ILE A 442 -17.72 16.32 5.21
C ILE A 442 -19.06 15.59 5.24
N SER A 443 -19.01 14.27 5.33
CA SER A 443 -20.14 13.41 5.61
C SER A 443 -19.96 12.74 6.97
N GLY A 444 -21.01 12.67 7.78
CA GLY A 444 -20.96 12.16 9.15
C GLY A 444 -22.34 12.07 9.79
N GLU A 445 -22.40 12.03 11.12
CA GLU A 445 -23.66 11.91 11.86
C GLU A 445 -24.47 13.23 11.81
N PRO A 446 -25.77 13.18 11.46
CA PRO A 446 -26.66 14.35 11.49
C PRO A 446 -26.79 15.01 12.86
N GLY A 447 -26.90 16.34 12.88
CA GLY A 447 -27.17 17.15 14.08
C GLY A 447 -25.93 17.65 14.81
N ARG A 448 -24.75 17.62 14.16
CA ARG A 448 -23.47 17.90 14.82
C ARG A 448 -22.81 19.17 14.32
N ASN A 449 -22.26 19.98 15.23
CA ASN A 449 -21.36 21.06 14.85
C ASN A 449 -19.94 20.51 14.65
N LEU A 450 -19.31 20.89 13.55
CA LEU A 450 -17.92 20.64 13.24
C LEU A 450 -17.17 21.97 13.28
N VAL A 451 -15.90 21.93 13.58
CA VAL A 451 -15.01 23.08 13.53
C VAL A 451 -13.89 22.74 12.58
N ILE A 452 -13.69 23.56 11.56
CA ILE A 452 -12.46 23.52 10.77
C ILE A 452 -11.44 24.30 11.58
N GLN A 453 -10.34 23.64 11.92
CA GLN A 453 -9.19 24.27 12.53
C GLN A 453 -8.04 24.33 11.54
N ARG A 454 -7.21 25.36 11.68
CA ARG A 454 -6.01 25.60 10.89
C ARG A 454 -4.79 25.63 11.81
N THR A 455 -3.66 25.15 11.31
CA THR A 455 -2.36 25.24 11.99
C THR A 455 -1.26 25.57 10.97
N PHE A 456 -0.15 26.10 11.48
CA PHE A 456 1.08 26.33 10.73
C PHE A 456 2.28 25.58 11.35
N ASP A 457 2.12 25.02 12.55
CA ASP A 457 3.20 24.43 13.37
C ASP A 457 2.78 23.10 14.02
N PHE A 458 1.57 22.61 13.76
CA PHE A 458 0.92 21.44 14.38
C PHE A 458 0.73 21.49 15.90
N VAL A 459 1.26 22.51 16.57
CA VAL A 459 1.14 22.75 18.02
C VAL A 459 -0.03 23.67 18.32
N THR A 460 -0.16 24.77 17.59
CA THR A 460 -1.19 25.78 17.77
C THR A 460 -2.25 25.65 16.68
N TRP A 461 -3.51 25.53 17.13
CA TRP A 461 -4.66 25.36 16.24
C TRP A 461 -5.64 26.52 16.45
N GLU A 462 -6.04 27.16 15.36
CA GLU A 462 -7.05 28.21 15.36
C GLU A 462 -8.34 27.74 14.68
N ASP A 463 -9.49 28.08 15.26
CA ASP A 463 -10.80 27.79 14.67
C ASP A 463 -11.05 28.77 13.51
N VAL A 464 -11.10 28.25 12.28
CA VAL A 464 -11.31 29.07 11.08
C VAL A 464 -12.75 29.04 10.56
N ALA A 465 -13.49 27.97 10.86
CA ALA A 465 -14.91 27.89 10.54
C ALA A 465 -15.65 26.95 11.48
N THR A 466 -16.93 27.22 11.74
CA THR A 466 -17.84 26.27 12.39
C THR A 466 -18.90 25.85 11.38
N LEU A 467 -19.05 24.55 11.19
CA LEU A 467 -19.99 23.93 10.27
C LEU A 467 -21.10 23.31 11.08
N ASP A 468 -22.33 23.64 10.76
CA ASP A 468 -23.46 22.87 11.26
C ASP A 468 -23.77 21.75 10.27
N ASN A 469 -23.80 20.51 10.77
CA ASN A 469 -24.04 19.30 10.00
C ASN A 469 -25.38 18.64 10.39
N PRO A 470 -26.52 19.30 10.18
CA PRO A 470 -27.85 18.87 10.63
C PRO A 470 -28.36 17.58 9.98
N TYR A 471 -27.85 17.22 8.79
CA TYR A 471 -28.30 16.07 7.99
C TYR A 471 -27.20 15.08 7.64
N GLY A 472 -26.02 15.26 8.24
CA GLY A 472 -24.91 14.34 8.06
C GLY A 472 -24.06 14.62 6.82
N ILE A 473 -24.29 15.72 6.10
CA ILE A 473 -23.44 16.20 5.01
C ILE A 473 -23.34 17.73 5.03
N LYS A 474 -22.12 18.25 4.86
CA LYS A 474 -21.87 19.68 4.65
C LYS A 474 -20.71 19.92 3.68
N GLU A 475 -20.90 20.84 2.73
CA GLU A 475 -19.84 21.34 1.87
C GLU A 475 -19.48 22.78 2.26
N VAL A 476 -18.18 23.06 2.36
CA VAL A 476 -17.64 24.39 2.67
C VAL A 476 -16.47 24.73 1.77
N ILE A 477 -16.42 25.99 1.34
CA ILE A 477 -15.26 26.58 0.70
C ILE A 477 -14.52 27.37 1.77
N ALA A 478 -13.36 26.86 2.19
CA ALA A 478 -12.46 27.56 3.08
C ALA A 478 -11.56 28.49 2.26
N ASP A 479 -11.27 29.68 2.81
CA ASP A 479 -10.36 30.65 2.20
C ASP A 479 -8.95 30.06 2.14
N ALA A 480 -8.48 29.83 0.92
CA ALA A 480 -7.15 29.35 0.60
C ALA A 480 -6.34 30.46 -0.10
N SER A 481 -6.50 31.71 0.33
CA SER A 481 -5.81 32.85 -0.26
C SER A 481 -4.29 32.63 -0.34
N ASP A 482 -3.68 33.26 -1.35
CA ASP A 482 -2.23 33.26 -1.57
C ASP A 482 -1.41 33.80 -0.38
N GLN A 483 -2.07 34.33 0.66
CA GLN A 483 -1.44 34.80 1.90
C GLN A 483 -1.08 33.66 2.86
N HIS A 484 -1.66 32.46 2.72
CA HIS A 484 -1.47 31.33 3.62
C HIS A 484 -1.21 30.00 2.87
N PRO A 485 -0.14 29.91 2.05
CA PRO A 485 0.07 28.79 1.14
C PRO A 485 0.47 27.45 1.81
N ALA A 486 0.83 27.46 3.09
CA ALA A 486 1.40 26.31 3.83
C ALA A 486 0.60 25.92 5.08
N ALA A 487 -0.68 26.30 5.17
CA ALA A 487 -1.50 25.98 6.33
C ALA A 487 -2.06 24.55 6.26
N SER A 488 -1.99 23.82 7.36
CA SER A 488 -2.63 22.51 7.53
C SER A 488 -4.01 22.67 8.18
N PHE A 489 -4.98 21.87 7.76
CA PHE A 489 -6.35 21.95 8.25
C PHE A 489 -6.80 20.61 8.84
N ARG A 490 -7.60 20.67 9.92
CA ARG A 490 -8.31 19.50 10.45
C ARG A 490 -9.77 19.83 10.70
N VAL A 491 -10.62 18.82 10.67
CA VAL A 491 -12.02 18.94 11.07
C VAL A 491 -12.18 18.33 12.45
N VAL A 492 -12.41 19.19 13.45
CA VAL A 492 -12.67 18.78 14.83
C VAL A 492 -14.16 18.77 15.07
N PRO A 493 -14.75 17.63 15.39
CA PRO A 493 -16.16 17.59 15.62
C PRO A 493 -16.41 17.97 17.09
N THR A 494 -17.33 18.91 17.35
CA THR A 494 -17.52 19.48 18.70
C THR A 494 -17.93 18.43 19.72
N GLN A 495 -17.48 18.57 20.97
CA GLN A 495 -17.88 17.70 22.08
C GLN A 495 -19.33 17.99 22.50
N GLY A 496 -20.12 16.93 22.75
CA GLY A 496 -21.51 17.02 23.20
C GLY A 496 -22.49 16.18 22.35
N PRO A 497 -23.74 16.01 22.82
CA PRO A 497 -24.75 15.22 22.12
C PRO A 497 -25.18 15.89 20.81
N ALA A 498 -25.48 15.09 19.78
CA ALA A 498 -26.06 15.61 18.54
C ALA A 498 -27.38 16.36 18.82
N ARG A 499 -27.58 17.52 18.18
CA ARG A 499 -28.81 18.30 18.26
C ARG A 499 -29.96 17.53 17.62
N LYS A 500 -31.17 17.73 18.14
CA LYS A 500 -32.37 17.06 17.63
C LYS A 500 -32.64 17.50 16.19
N GLY A 501 -32.62 16.54 15.27
CA GLY A 501 -32.88 16.80 13.86
C GLY A 501 -34.25 17.49 13.62
N PRO A 502 -34.36 18.32 12.57
CA PRO A 502 -35.56 19.10 12.27
C PRO A 502 -36.75 18.22 11.82
N ASN A 503 -37.94 18.80 11.89
CA ASN A 503 -39.20 18.09 11.63
C ASN A 503 -39.28 17.57 10.19
N LYS A 504 -39.64 16.29 10.04
CA LYS A 504 -39.84 15.64 8.74
C LYS A 504 -41.28 15.77 8.26
N LYS A 505 -41.48 16.02 6.96
CA LYS A 505 -42.78 15.95 6.31
C LYS A 505 -42.79 14.79 5.33
N HIS A 506 -43.58 13.76 5.67
CA HIS A 506 -43.71 12.57 4.84
C HIS A 506 -44.65 12.85 3.66
N GLU A 507 -44.10 12.90 2.44
CA GLU A 507 -44.84 12.81 1.20
C GLU A 507 -44.33 11.58 0.43
N LYS A 508 -45.21 10.77 -0.18
CA LYS A 508 -44.79 9.58 -0.95
C LYS A 508 -44.78 9.92 -2.43
N GLY A 509 -43.62 9.80 -3.10
CA GLY A 509 -43.46 10.05 -4.54
C GLY A 509 -42.72 11.36 -4.85
N ALA A 510 -42.86 11.90 -6.06
CA ALA A 510 -42.37 13.25 -6.34
C ALA A 510 -43.19 14.25 -5.53
N PHE A 511 -42.58 14.88 -4.52
CA PHE A 511 -43.30 15.79 -3.63
C PHE A 511 -43.64 17.11 -4.34
N ARG A 512 -42.88 17.45 -5.40
CA ARG A 512 -43.14 18.63 -6.23
C ARG A 512 -42.70 18.41 -7.67
N GLN A 513 -43.58 18.77 -8.60
CA GLN A 513 -43.25 18.97 -10.01
C GLN A 513 -43.41 20.45 -10.35
N VAL A 514 -42.33 21.10 -10.82
CA VAL A 514 -42.34 22.52 -11.21
C VAL A 514 -42.53 22.66 -12.71
N GLY A 515 -43.46 23.52 -13.12
CA GLY A 515 -43.79 23.83 -14.50
C GLY A 515 -42.75 24.74 -15.18
N GLN A 516 -43.20 25.84 -15.80
CA GLN A 516 -42.36 26.75 -16.58
C GLN A 516 -42.44 28.19 -16.05
N GLY A 517 -41.28 28.84 -15.90
CA GLY A 517 -41.15 30.23 -15.46
C GLY A 517 -41.62 30.49 -14.02
N GLU A 518 -41.68 29.46 -13.18
CA GLU A 518 -42.16 29.57 -11.80
C GLU A 518 -41.04 30.06 -10.86
N SER A 519 -41.41 30.88 -9.89
CA SER A 519 -40.57 31.18 -8.72
C SER A 519 -41.18 30.48 -7.50
N VAL A 520 -40.45 29.52 -6.94
CA VAL A 520 -40.91 28.63 -5.87
C VAL A 520 -39.99 28.75 -4.67
N GLN A 521 -40.56 29.17 -3.54
CA GLN A 521 -39.88 29.13 -2.25
C GLN A 521 -40.33 27.90 -1.47
N LEU A 522 -39.38 27.05 -1.09
CA LEU A 522 -39.64 25.87 -0.27
C LEU A 522 -39.55 26.21 1.22
N GLU A 523 -40.29 25.48 2.03
CA GLU A 523 -40.27 25.61 3.48
C GLU A 523 -39.01 24.95 4.06
N PRO A 524 -38.50 25.40 5.22
CA PRO A 524 -37.35 24.80 5.88
C PRO A 524 -37.72 23.50 6.62
N ILE A 525 -38.11 22.48 5.85
CA ILE A 525 -38.48 21.15 6.32
C ILE A 525 -37.81 20.05 5.47
N VAL A 526 -37.85 18.81 5.94
CA VAL A 526 -37.42 17.65 5.15
C VAL A 526 -38.57 17.14 4.30
N TYR A 527 -38.41 17.21 2.98
CA TYR A 527 -39.27 16.61 1.97
C TYR A 527 -38.75 15.22 1.62
N GLU A 528 -39.47 14.17 2.00
CA GLU A 528 -39.17 12.81 1.54
C GLU A 528 -39.69 12.61 0.11
N GLY A 529 -38.82 12.20 -0.83
CA GLY A 529 -39.17 12.00 -2.24
C GLY A 529 -38.45 12.92 -3.23
N ASP A 530 -38.72 12.73 -4.53
CA ASP A 530 -37.99 13.40 -5.60
C ASP A 530 -38.53 14.81 -5.90
N LEU A 531 -37.64 15.74 -6.27
CA LEU A 531 -37.99 17.04 -6.83
C LEU A 531 -37.81 17.00 -8.36
N VAL A 532 -38.88 17.24 -9.11
CA VAL A 532 -38.83 17.22 -10.58
C VAL A 532 -39.06 18.62 -11.13
N ILE A 533 -38.10 19.14 -11.87
CA ILE A 533 -38.19 20.46 -12.52
C ILE A 533 -38.39 20.24 -14.02
N ALA A 534 -39.66 20.28 -14.44
CA ALA A 534 -40.05 19.82 -15.77
C ALA A 534 -39.92 20.90 -16.85
N GLY A 535 -40.20 22.17 -16.54
CA GLY A 535 -40.12 23.28 -17.49
C GLY A 535 -38.86 24.14 -17.35
N GLN A 536 -38.87 25.29 -18.01
CA GLN A 536 -37.69 26.14 -18.22
C GLN A 536 -37.78 27.45 -17.44
N GLY A 537 -36.64 28.06 -17.13
CA GLY A 537 -36.58 29.41 -16.54
C GLY A 537 -37.13 29.49 -15.11
N ASN A 538 -37.15 28.39 -14.37
CA ASN A 538 -37.67 28.35 -13.01
C ASN A 538 -36.63 28.82 -12.00
N GLN A 539 -37.08 29.41 -10.90
CA GLN A 539 -36.29 29.85 -9.75
C GLN A 539 -36.79 29.11 -8.52
N ILE A 540 -36.06 28.10 -8.05
CA ILE A 540 -36.44 27.31 -6.87
C ILE A 540 -35.46 27.64 -5.76
N THR A 541 -35.94 28.17 -4.65
CA THR A 541 -35.07 28.45 -3.50
C THR A 541 -35.61 27.82 -2.24
N GLY A 542 -34.75 27.12 -1.51
CA GLY A 542 -35.02 26.72 -0.14
C GLY A 542 -34.74 27.85 0.84
N GLN A 543 -34.75 27.50 2.11
CA GLN A 543 -34.40 28.39 3.20
C GLN A 543 -33.32 27.74 4.06
N SER A 544 -32.30 28.54 4.38
CA SER A 544 -31.26 28.23 5.37
C SER A 544 -31.20 29.42 6.32
N LEU A 545 -32.02 29.38 7.38
CA LEU A 545 -32.23 30.51 8.29
C LEU A 545 -31.43 30.38 9.59
N SER A 546 -31.23 29.14 10.06
CA SER A 546 -30.51 28.80 11.30
C SER A 546 -30.25 27.30 11.36
N ALA A 547 -29.50 26.86 12.39
CA ALA A 547 -29.10 25.46 12.58
C ALA A 547 -30.24 24.43 12.69
N ASP A 548 -31.49 24.88 12.85
CA ASP A 548 -32.65 24.01 12.99
C ASP A 548 -33.69 24.23 11.87
N GLN A 549 -33.36 25.04 10.84
CA GLN A 549 -34.29 25.45 9.78
C GLN A 549 -33.62 25.37 8.40
N TYR A 550 -33.74 24.19 7.79
CA TYR A 550 -33.20 23.87 6.47
C TYR A 550 -34.25 23.24 5.57
N THR A 551 -34.21 23.59 4.29
CA THR A 551 -34.96 22.88 3.24
C THR A 551 -34.14 21.68 2.77
N VAL A 552 -34.70 20.46 2.90
CA VAL A 552 -34.03 19.23 2.46
C VAL A 552 -34.91 18.41 1.52
N VAL A 553 -34.33 17.95 0.43
CA VAL A 553 -34.88 16.95 -0.47
C VAL A 553 -34.25 15.60 -0.17
N ALA A 554 -34.97 14.76 0.58
CA ALA A 554 -34.59 13.38 0.88
C ALA A 554 -35.00 12.44 -0.27
N GLY A 555 -34.43 12.68 -1.45
CA GLY A 555 -34.69 12.00 -2.71
C GLY A 555 -33.84 12.62 -3.83
N ASN A 556 -34.10 12.25 -5.08
CA ASN A 556 -33.36 12.76 -6.23
C ASN A 556 -33.92 14.11 -6.71
N VAL A 557 -33.07 14.91 -7.35
CA VAL A 557 -33.49 16.11 -8.10
C VAL A 557 -33.32 15.84 -9.59
N ASP A 558 -34.40 15.89 -10.36
CA ASP A 558 -34.40 15.66 -11.82
C ASP A 558 -34.74 16.97 -12.55
N VAL A 559 -33.72 17.63 -13.10
CA VAL A 559 -33.84 18.92 -13.81
C VAL A 559 -33.94 18.67 -15.31
N ARG A 560 -35.16 18.73 -15.84
CA ARG A 560 -35.48 18.38 -17.23
C ARG A 560 -35.45 19.55 -18.20
N GLY A 561 -35.79 20.75 -17.73
CA GLY A 561 -35.80 21.95 -18.55
C GLY A 561 -34.48 22.73 -18.55
N ASN A 562 -34.49 23.87 -19.23
CA ASN A 562 -33.32 24.73 -19.45
C ASN A 562 -33.41 26.01 -18.60
N GLY A 563 -32.27 26.60 -18.26
CA GLY A 563 -32.22 27.93 -17.65
C GLY A 563 -32.83 28.00 -16.25
N ASN A 564 -32.88 26.89 -15.52
CA ASN A 564 -33.42 26.86 -14.17
C ASN A 564 -32.33 27.16 -13.14
N THR A 565 -32.72 27.74 -12.02
CA THR A 565 -31.85 28.00 -10.88
C THR A 565 -32.42 27.34 -9.64
N LEU A 566 -31.60 26.58 -8.93
CA LEU A 566 -31.93 25.98 -7.64
C LEU A 566 -30.95 26.50 -6.60
N GLY A 567 -31.42 26.87 -5.42
CA GLY A 567 -30.48 27.27 -4.37
C GLY A 567 -30.98 27.20 -2.94
N ASN A 568 -30.05 27.27 -2.00
CA ASN A 568 -30.31 27.28 -0.54
C ASN A 568 -31.06 26.03 -0.03
N LEU A 569 -30.68 24.84 -0.48
CA LEU A 569 -31.30 23.57 -0.07
C LEU A 569 -30.29 22.42 -0.04
N THR A 570 -30.61 21.35 0.67
CA THR A 570 -29.80 20.12 0.73
C THR A 570 -30.50 18.97 -0.01
N VAL A 571 -29.77 18.17 -0.78
CA VAL A 571 -30.28 17.02 -1.56
C VAL A 571 -29.61 15.73 -1.11
N LEU A 572 -30.36 14.73 -0.65
CA LEU A 572 -29.81 13.46 -0.17
C LEU A 572 -29.71 12.36 -1.26
N GLY A 573 -30.19 12.64 -2.47
CA GLY A 573 -30.07 11.77 -3.65
C GLY A 573 -29.22 12.38 -4.76
N ASP A 574 -29.32 11.81 -5.95
CA ASP A 574 -28.63 12.29 -7.15
C ASP A 574 -29.29 13.56 -7.71
N ILE A 575 -28.48 14.44 -8.30
CA ILE A 575 -28.96 15.57 -9.09
C ILE A 575 -28.71 15.25 -10.56
N THR A 576 -29.77 14.98 -11.32
CA THR A 576 -29.66 14.71 -12.76
C THR A 576 -30.05 15.94 -13.57
N PHE A 577 -29.10 16.48 -14.33
CA PHE A 577 -29.37 17.50 -15.35
C PHE A 577 -29.63 16.85 -16.71
N ARG A 578 -30.84 17.00 -17.23
CA ARG A 578 -31.21 16.56 -18.60
C ARG A 578 -31.37 17.75 -19.55
N GLY A 579 -31.61 18.94 -19.03
CA GLY A 579 -31.61 20.19 -19.78
C GLY A 579 -30.29 20.97 -19.66
N ASN A 580 -30.27 22.17 -20.25
CA ASN A 580 -29.07 22.98 -20.43
C ASN A 580 -29.14 24.33 -19.70
N ASN A 581 -27.97 24.93 -19.39
CA ASN A 581 -27.84 26.26 -18.76
C ASN A 581 -28.53 26.38 -17.40
N ASN A 582 -28.60 25.29 -16.64
CA ASN A 582 -29.15 25.31 -15.29
C ASN A 582 -28.05 25.69 -14.27
N THR A 583 -28.45 26.25 -13.13
CA THR A 583 -27.52 26.71 -12.09
C THR A 583 -27.92 26.14 -10.72
N LEU A 584 -26.94 25.62 -9.96
CA LEU A 584 -27.07 25.40 -8.52
C LEU A 584 -26.36 26.54 -7.77
N GLU A 585 -27.02 27.09 -6.77
CA GLU A 585 -26.48 28.17 -5.93
C GLU A 585 -26.62 27.79 -4.46
N ASN A 586 -25.52 27.51 -3.75
CA ASN A 586 -25.56 27.10 -2.34
C ASN A 586 -26.46 25.86 -2.13
N VAL A 587 -26.21 24.80 -2.90
CA VAL A 587 -26.91 23.52 -2.81
C VAL A 587 -25.94 22.45 -2.30
N ASP A 588 -26.21 21.92 -1.12
CA ASP A 588 -25.49 20.77 -0.56
C ASP A 588 -26.08 19.47 -1.14
N TYR A 589 -25.28 18.47 -1.53
CA TYR A 589 -25.81 17.20 -2.07
C TYR A 589 -25.00 15.93 -1.71
N GLN A 590 -25.70 14.79 -1.56
CA GLN A 590 -25.12 13.48 -1.22
C GLN A 590 -24.79 12.62 -2.44
N GLY A 591 -25.68 12.58 -3.44
CA GLY A 591 -25.54 11.73 -4.61
C GLY A 591 -24.59 12.30 -5.66
N GLU A 592 -24.62 11.73 -6.86
CA GLU A 592 -23.86 12.25 -7.99
C GLU A 592 -24.59 13.41 -8.68
N VAL A 593 -23.82 14.37 -9.20
CA VAL A 593 -24.33 15.30 -10.22
C VAL A 593 -24.12 14.65 -11.58
N VAL A 594 -25.22 14.22 -12.20
CA VAL A 594 -25.20 13.48 -13.45
C VAL A 594 -25.70 14.38 -14.58
N GLU A 595 -24.82 14.73 -15.50
CA GLU A 595 -25.17 15.45 -16.72
C GLU A 595 -25.53 14.47 -17.84
N LYS A 596 -26.81 14.48 -18.26
CA LYS A 596 -27.33 13.68 -19.39
C LYS A 596 -27.72 14.54 -20.60
N GLY A 597 -27.66 15.87 -20.47
CA GLY A 597 -27.85 16.84 -21.55
C GLY A 597 -26.53 17.36 -22.13
N ASN A 598 -26.58 18.17 -23.19
CA ASN A 598 -25.39 18.74 -23.87
C ASN A 598 -25.17 20.23 -23.48
N GLY A 599 -25.34 20.61 -22.22
CA GLY A 599 -25.52 22.02 -21.82
C GLY A 599 -24.53 22.52 -20.79
N ASN A 600 -24.24 23.82 -20.85
CA ASN A 600 -23.39 24.57 -19.91
C ASN A 600 -24.08 24.75 -18.54
N ASN A 601 -24.33 23.69 -17.78
CA ASN A 601 -24.83 23.83 -16.41
C ASN A 601 -23.69 24.30 -15.47
N THR A 602 -24.04 25.00 -14.40
CA THR A 602 -23.10 25.52 -13.40
C THR A 602 -23.53 25.04 -12.02
N PHE A 603 -22.62 24.49 -11.22
CA PHE A 603 -22.91 24.00 -9.88
C PHE A 603 -21.72 24.15 -8.94
#